data_AF-A0A8H3Z7P4-F1
#
_entry.id   AF-A0A8H3Z7P4-F1
#
_cell.length_a   1.000
_cell.length_b   1.000
_cell.length_c   1.000
_cell.angle_alpha   90.00
_cell.angle_beta   90.00
_cell.angle_gamma   90.00
#
_symmetry.space_group_name_H-M   'P 1'
#
loop_
_entity.id
_entity.type
_entity.pdbx_description
1 polymer ?
#
loop_
_entity_poly.entity_id
_entity_poly.type
_entity_poly.pdbx_seq_one_letter_code
_entity_poly.pdbx_strand_id
1 'polypeptide(L)'
;MLDSFEIITSSGVVLWSRQYIPTAASLINNLIRNVFIEESGSAQLGSREQKIYRKDGQTLRWTKAKDLGIVFVAVYQSLLQITWIDQLLENVRVLFTELYSDQLTKQNTSKVICPFDDYFDRQIAELEKLDVESGITPPGIVTHDTTSSVDDQNAFSSDEAPRKVPQKAFLDPSPLQSPASSRPTTPVVNHLLTGPSGPKGSRRSRKAVNSNSAPASSGDESSARPGSKKGAKGSKPKVKRVWTADGLADEDDGTTLDYSTPATESDHAAATYMPKDIDEQMGAILASAKSGKEDSETSGIVGSSLGAVSGLFRNFVGGKTLTKEDLAKPMKGIEDHLLKKNVAREAAVRLCDSVERDLIGMKTSSFTSIDATIRQSMEKALRKILTPTSALDLLREIGAVQGKRPYVISIVGVNGVGKSTNLSKIAFFLLQNQYRVLIAAGDTFRSGAVEQLRVHVRNLEELTKREGKGGVALYEKGYGKDAAVIAKDAVAYAAQNKFDVVLIDTAGRRHNDQRLMSSLEKFGQLAKPDKILMVGEALVGSDAVQQARNFDAAFGPGRRLDGFIVSKVDTVGDLVGTLVSMVHATGIPVLFLGTGQHYGDLRTLKVESVVGLLMQ
;
A
#
# COMPACT_ATOMS: atom_id res chain seq x y z
N MET A 1 4.40 39.40 19.30
CA MET A 1 3.86 38.59 20.40
C MET A 1 3.63 37.18 19.92
N LEU A 2 3.97 36.19 20.74
CA LEU A 2 3.85 34.76 20.47
C LEU A 2 2.56 34.21 21.11
N ASP A 3 1.82 33.33 20.45
CA ASP A 3 0.57 32.79 21.00
C ASP A 3 0.88 31.64 21.99
N SER A 4 1.70 30.68 21.55
CA SER A 4 2.18 29.57 22.38
C SER A 4 3.47 28.92 21.83
N PHE A 5 4.24 28.26 22.70
CA PHE A 5 5.39 27.43 22.36
C PHE A 5 5.30 26.09 23.09
N GLU A 6 5.53 24.98 22.38
CA GLU A 6 5.48 23.63 22.96
C GLU A 6 6.68 22.79 22.52
N ILE A 7 7.21 21.99 23.44
CA ILE A 7 8.31 21.04 23.21
C ILE A 7 7.71 19.64 23.37
N ILE A 8 7.68 18.88 22.28
CA ILE A 8 7.00 17.58 22.21
C ILE A 8 7.96 16.50 21.72
N THR A 9 7.78 15.26 22.16
CA THR A 9 8.48 14.12 21.58
C THR A 9 7.90 13.76 20.21
N SER A 10 8.69 13.06 19.41
CA SER A 10 8.23 12.37 18.19
C SER A 10 7.18 11.28 18.44
N SER A 11 6.96 10.89 19.70
CA SER A 11 5.86 10.03 20.15
C SER A 11 4.61 10.80 20.61
N GLY A 12 4.59 12.14 20.53
CA GLY A 12 3.44 12.98 20.86
C GLY A 12 3.29 13.33 22.35
N VAL A 13 4.31 13.12 23.17
CA VAL A 13 4.32 13.49 24.59
C VAL A 13 4.81 14.94 24.73
N VAL A 14 4.00 15.80 25.36
CA VAL A 14 4.43 17.17 25.70
C VAL A 14 5.43 17.10 26.86
N LEU A 15 6.64 17.61 26.65
CA LEU A 15 7.70 17.73 27.67
C LEU A 15 7.63 19.06 28.41
N TRP A 16 7.27 20.14 27.70
CA TRP A 16 7.12 21.49 28.23
C TRP A 16 6.22 22.35 27.31
N SER A 17 5.51 23.33 27.87
CA SER A 17 4.57 24.19 27.13
C SER A 17 4.40 25.57 27.79
N ARG A 18 4.50 26.65 27.01
CA ARG A 18 4.18 28.03 27.41
C ARG A 18 3.06 28.56 26.53
N GLN A 19 1.99 29.09 27.13
CA GLN A 19 0.84 29.64 26.41
C GLN A 19 0.56 31.05 26.92
N TYR A 20 0.58 32.03 26.00
CA TYR A 20 0.25 33.43 26.28
C TYR A 20 -1.18 33.76 25.86
N ILE A 21 -1.68 33.06 24.84
CA ILE A 21 -3.08 33.07 24.40
C ILE A 21 -3.59 31.61 24.44
N PRO A 22 -4.86 31.35 24.82
CA PRO A 22 -5.44 30.01 24.76
C PRO A 22 -5.53 29.44 23.33
N THR A 23 -4.49 28.72 22.89
CA THR A 23 -4.44 28.06 21.58
C THR A 23 -5.24 26.75 21.60
N ALA A 24 -5.99 26.47 20.52
CA ALA A 24 -6.74 25.22 20.41
C ALA A 24 -5.81 24.02 20.18
N ALA A 25 -5.84 23.02 21.08
CA ALA A 25 -5.02 21.79 20.97
C ALA A 25 -5.26 21.00 19.66
N SER A 26 -6.41 21.21 19.00
CA SER A 26 -6.67 20.69 17.66
C SER A 26 -5.64 21.18 16.62
N LEU A 27 -5.09 22.39 16.75
CA LEU A 27 -4.11 22.97 15.83
C LEU A 27 -2.79 22.17 15.82
N ILE A 28 -2.31 21.80 17.00
CA ILE A 28 -1.05 21.06 17.20
C ILE A 28 -1.25 19.57 16.87
N ASN A 29 -2.41 18.99 17.24
CA ASN A 29 -2.80 17.66 16.76
C ASN A 29 -2.92 17.59 15.22
N ASN A 30 -3.37 18.66 14.57
CA ASN A 30 -3.35 18.78 13.10
C ASN A 30 -1.92 18.87 12.55
N LEU A 31 -1.00 19.58 13.22
CA LEU A 31 0.42 19.60 12.81
C LEU A 31 1.03 18.20 12.89
N ILE A 32 0.88 17.51 14.03
CA ILE A 32 1.37 16.14 14.24
C ILE A 32 0.79 15.22 13.17
N ARG A 33 -0.53 15.24 12.96
CA ARG A 33 -1.19 14.40 11.96
C ARG A 33 -0.66 14.64 10.55
N ASN A 34 -0.67 15.88 10.07
CA ASN A 34 -0.39 16.18 8.66
C ASN A 34 1.11 16.20 8.32
N VAL A 35 1.98 16.58 9.27
CA VAL A 35 3.43 16.79 9.05
C VAL A 35 4.29 15.63 9.59
N PHE A 36 3.80 14.85 10.57
CA PHE A 36 4.57 13.76 11.19
C PHE A 36 3.99 12.37 10.97
N ILE A 37 2.68 12.23 10.75
CA ILE A 37 2.02 10.92 10.54
C ILE A 37 1.71 10.68 9.06
N GLU A 38 0.96 11.58 8.41
CA GLU A 38 0.42 11.37 7.06
C GLU A 38 1.36 11.83 5.92
N GLU A 39 2.48 12.47 6.26
CA GLU A 39 3.56 12.96 5.36
C GLU A 39 3.02 13.49 4.01
N SER A 40 1.98 14.34 4.09
CA SER A 40 1.11 14.62 2.95
C SER A 40 1.83 15.37 1.83
N GLY A 41 1.71 14.87 0.59
CA GLY A 41 2.31 15.43 -0.63
C GLY A 41 1.76 16.80 -1.08
N SER A 42 1.28 17.62 -0.15
CA SER A 42 0.75 18.98 -0.36
C SER A 42 1.72 20.08 0.11
N ALA A 43 2.91 19.73 0.62
CA ALA A 43 4.03 20.68 0.71
C ALA A 43 4.53 20.99 -0.71
N GLN A 44 4.18 22.16 -1.24
CA GLN A 44 4.49 22.50 -2.65
C GLN A 44 5.99 22.53 -2.92
N LEU A 45 6.36 21.98 -4.07
CA LEU A 45 7.72 21.80 -4.55
C LEU A 45 8.45 23.14 -4.75
N GLY A 46 9.20 23.59 -3.74
CA GLY A 46 9.98 24.84 -3.81
C GLY A 46 10.91 25.09 -2.62
N SER A 47 12.22 24.98 -2.87
CA SER A 47 13.34 25.66 -2.18
C SER A 47 13.36 25.75 -0.64
N ARG A 48 14.34 25.06 -0.02
CA ARG A 48 14.66 25.05 1.44
C ARG A 48 13.55 24.52 2.35
N GLU A 49 13.96 24.04 3.53
CA GLU A 49 13.11 23.43 4.55
C GLU A 49 11.91 24.33 4.91
N GLN A 50 10.70 24.01 4.43
CA GLN A 50 9.50 24.77 4.76
C GLN A 50 9.01 24.42 6.17
N LYS A 51 9.68 25.00 7.18
CA LYS A 51 9.35 24.95 8.62
C LYS A 51 8.10 25.78 8.95
N ILE A 52 7.09 25.78 8.08
CA ILE A 52 5.92 26.67 8.15
C ILE A 52 4.66 25.88 7.81
N TYR A 53 3.72 25.83 8.74
CA TYR A 53 2.38 25.27 8.57
C TYR A 53 1.37 26.38 8.90
N ARG A 54 0.32 26.51 8.09
CA ARG A 54 -0.70 27.56 8.25
C ARG A 54 -2.07 26.92 8.32
N LYS A 55 -2.82 27.22 9.38
CA LYS A 55 -4.18 26.74 9.58
C LYS A 55 -4.96 27.67 10.51
N ASP A 56 -6.25 27.84 10.23
CA ASP A 56 -7.22 28.56 11.08
C ASP A 56 -6.76 29.99 11.50
N GLY A 57 -6.02 30.68 10.61
CA GLY A 57 -5.47 32.02 10.83
C GLY A 57 -4.11 32.05 11.53
N GLN A 58 -3.66 30.95 12.15
CA GLN A 58 -2.37 30.83 12.83
C GLN A 58 -1.28 30.22 11.93
N THR A 59 -0.04 30.66 12.16
CA THR A 59 1.18 30.12 11.57
C THR A 59 1.94 29.37 12.67
N LEU A 60 2.32 28.13 12.37
CA LEU A 60 3.16 27.30 13.22
C LEU A 60 4.52 27.17 12.53
N ARG A 61 5.60 27.36 13.28
CA ARG A 61 6.96 26.99 12.87
C ARG A 61 7.55 25.96 13.82
N TRP A 62 8.50 25.17 13.34
CA TRP A 62 9.15 24.14 14.17
C TRP A 62 10.61 23.88 13.80
N THR A 63 11.37 23.39 14.78
CA THR A 63 12.67 22.73 14.57
C THR A 63 12.67 21.35 15.25
N LYS A 64 13.65 20.48 14.96
CA LYS A 64 13.73 19.12 15.49
C LYS A 64 15.15 18.81 16.00
N ALA A 65 15.26 18.28 17.21
CA ALA A 65 16.50 17.67 17.72
C ALA A 65 16.45 16.16 17.49
N LYS A 66 17.01 15.71 16.36
CA LYS A 66 16.90 14.31 15.91
C LYS A 66 17.52 13.30 16.87
N ASP A 67 18.70 13.60 17.42
CA ASP A 67 19.44 12.74 18.37
C ASP A 67 18.57 12.30 19.56
N LEU A 68 17.65 13.15 20.03
CA LEU A 68 16.75 12.89 21.15
C LEU A 68 15.30 12.63 20.70
N GLY A 69 15.00 12.71 19.40
CA GLY A 69 13.66 12.55 18.85
C GLY A 69 12.66 13.62 19.29
N ILE A 70 13.09 14.87 19.48
CA ILE A 70 12.27 15.98 20.02
C ILE A 70 11.94 17.02 18.94
N VAL A 71 10.77 17.63 19.06
CA VAL A 71 10.24 18.69 18.20
C VAL A 71 9.94 19.93 19.06
N PHE A 72 10.33 21.09 18.55
CA PHE A 72 10.08 22.39 19.16
C PHE A 72 9.11 23.13 18.25
N VAL A 73 7.94 23.54 18.75
CA VAL A 73 6.86 24.13 17.96
C VAL A 73 6.51 25.51 18.53
N ALA A 74 6.49 26.53 17.67
CA ALA A 74 6.10 27.90 18.01
C ALA A 74 4.88 28.33 17.18
N VAL A 75 3.89 28.92 17.82
CA VAL A 75 2.59 29.29 17.23
C VAL A 75 2.35 30.79 17.39
N TYR A 76 1.94 31.46 16.31
CA TYR A 76 1.60 32.89 16.29
C TYR A 76 0.58 33.20 15.19
N GLN A 77 -0.13 34.33 15.31
CA GLN A 77 -1.07 34.78 14.30
C GLN A 77 -0.39 35.06 12.94
N SER A 78 -0.94 34.56 11.83
CA SER A 78 -0.31 34.68 10.50
C SER A 78 -0.20 36.11 9.95
N LEU A 79 -0.86 37.08 10.58
CA LEU A 79 -0.75 38.51 10.27
C LEU A 79 0.55 39.12 10.84
N LEU A 80 1.17 38.48 11.83
CA LEU A 80 2.40 38.96 12.47
C LEU A 80 3.62 38.28 11.83
N GLN A 81 4.49 39.07 11.18
CA GLN A 81 5.77 38.57 10.69
C GLN A 81 6.83 38.66 11.79
N ILE A 82 6.83 37.66 12.69
CA ILE A 82 7.88 37.54 13.71
C ILE A 82 9.20 37.15 13.01
N THR A 83 10.16 38.06 13.03
CA THR A 83 11.50 37.96 12.39
C THR A 83 12.39 36.98 13.14
N TRP A 84 12.50 37.15 14.46
CA TRP A 84 13.37 36.39 15.37
C TRP A 84 12.90 34.96 15.67
N ILE A 85 11.78 34.49 15.10
CA ILE A 85 11.15 33.22 15.49
C ILE A 85 12.00 31.99 15.20
N ASP A 86 12.78 32.01 14.11
CA ASP A 86 13.70 30.91 13.77
C ASP A 86 14.91 30.88 14.71
N GLN A 87 15.31 32.04 15.22
CA GLN A 87 16.39 32.19 16.21
C GLN A 87 15.93 31.74 17.60
N LEU A 88 14.70 32.08 18.02
CA LEU A 88 14.12 31.50 19.25
C LEU A 88 14.09 29.98 19.17
N LEU A 89 13.57 29.43 18.07
CA LEU A 89 13.47 27.97 17.87
C LEU A 89 14.83 27.29 18.00
N GLU A 90 15.90 27.88 17.45
CA GLU A 90 17.25 27.32 17.51
C GLU A 90 17.95 27.53 18.86
N ASN A 91 17.85 28.71 19.47
CA ASN A 91 18.37 28.98 20.82
C ASN A 91 17.73 28.05 21.86
N VAL A 92 16.40 27.93 21.84
CA VAL A 92 15.64 27.04 22.73
C VAL A 92 15.98 25.58 22.44
N ARG A 93 16.17 25.19 21.17
CA ARG A 93 16.63 23.84 20.80
C ARG A 93 17.96 23.52 21.47
N VAL A 94 18.96 24.39 21.34
CA VAL A 94 20.30 24.19 21.94
C VAL A 94 20.19 24.10 23.47
N LEU A 95 19.67 25.14 24.13
CA LEU A 95 19.56 25.21 25.60
C LEU A 95 18.83 24.01 26.20
N PHE A 96 17.68 23.61 25.63
CA PHE A 96 16.93 22.48 26.12
C PHE A 96 17.66 21.14 25.89
N THR A 97 18.37 20.98 24.77
CA THR A 97 19.17 19.77 24.53
C THR A 97 20.39 19.66 25.44
N GLU A 98 21.01 20.77 25.84
CA GLU A 98 22.16 20.78 26.76
C GLU A 98 21.74 20.60 28.23
N LEU A 99 20.64 21.24 28.66
CA LEU A 99 20.17 21.16 30.06
C LEU A 99 19.55 19.80 30.42
N TYR A 100 18.96 19.09 29.45
CA TYR A 100 18.17 17.88 29.70
C TYR A 100 18.66 16.60 28.98
N SER A 101 19.79 16.63 28.27
CA SER A 101 20.40 15.46 27.59
C SER A 101 20.37 14.19 28.45
N ASP A 102 20.80 14.32 29.70
CA ASP A 102 21.06 13.25 30.64
C ASP A 102 19.78 12.74 31.33
N GLN A 103 18.66 13.43 31.13
CA GLN A 103 17.33 12.98 31.54
C GLN A 103 16.60 12.31 30.37
N LEU A 104 16.78 12.84 29.17
CA LEU A 104 16.11 12.41 27.93
C LEU A 104 16.73 11.13 27.33
N THR A 105 18.01 10.86 27.59
CA THR A 105 18.71 9.63 27.14
C THR A 105 18.54 8.44 28.09
N LYS A 106 17.96 8.61 29.28
CA LYS A 106 17.76 7.52 30.25
C LYS A 106 16.58 6.64 29.85
N GLN A 107 16.87 5.38 29.53
CA GLN A 107 15.87 4.35 29.24
C GLN A 107 14.87 4.20 30.41
N ASN A 108 13.61 3.93 30.08
CA ASN A 108 12.50 3.73 31.01
C ASN A 108 12.12 4.94 31.91
N THR A 109 12.50 6.16 31.54
CA THR A 109 12.04 7.38 32.25
C THR A 109 10.57 7.68 31.93
N SER A 110 9.66 7.43 32.89
CA SER A 110 8.21 7.57 32.70
C SER A 110 7.66 8.99 32.94
N LYS A 111 8.43 9.87 33.60
CA LYS A 111 8.10 11.28 33.81
C LYS A 111 9.38 12.11 33.86
N VAL A 112 9.60 12.92 32.84
CA VAL A 112 10.62 13.99 32.86
C VAL A 112 9.96 15.25 33.43
N ILE A 113 10.68 16.03 34.22
CA ILE A 113 10.21 17.32 34.74
C ILE A 113 11.20 18.39 34.28
N CYS A 114 10.80 19.18 33.29
CA CYS A 114 11.62 20.23 32.68
C CYS A 114 11.14 21.62 33.13
N PRO A 115 11.59 22.16 34.28
CA PRO A 115 11.31 23.54 34.69
C PRO A 115 12.12 24.51 33.80
N PHE A 116 11.55 24.88 32.65
CA PHE A 116 12.26 25.64 31.61
C PHE A 116 11.78 27.10 31.47
N ASP A 117 10.70 27.48 32.17
CA ASP A 117 10.08 28.82 32.12
C ASP A 117 11.09 29.97 32.23
N ASP A 118 11.92 29.97 33.30
CA ASP A 118 12.92 31.02 33.57
C ASP A 118 13.96 31.18 32.45
N TYR A 119 14.26 30.10 31.71
CA TYR A 119 15.19 30.12 30.59
C TYR A 119 14.53 30.62 29.31
N PHE A 120 13.27 30.22 29.08
CA PHE A 120 12.50 30.62 27.91
C PHE A 120 12.13 32.11 27.97
N ASP A 121 11.61 32.58 29.10
CA ASP A 121 11.17 33.97 29.26
C ASP A 121 12.35 34.95 29.12
N ARG A 122 13.57 34.55 29.54
CA ARG A 122 14.81 35.31 29.27
C ARG A 122 15.14 35.38 27.79
N GLN A 123 15.02 34.27 27.05
CA GLN A 123 15.27 34.27 25.60
C GLN A 123 14.25 35.10 24.82
N ILE A 124 12.98 35.11 25.24
CA ILE A 124 11.98 36.06 24.70
C ILE A 124 12.42 37.50 24.98
N ALA A 125 12.75 37.83 26.23
CA ALA A 125 13.13 39.19 26.64
C ALA A 125 14.46 39.69 26.05
N GLU A 126 15.34 38.80 25.57
CA GLU A 126 16.54 39.14 24.80
C GLU A 126 16.22 39.39 23.32
N LEU A 127 15.42 38.53 22.68
CA LEU A 127 15.04 38.67 21.27
C LEU A 127 14.11 39.86 21.04
N GLU A 128 13.19 40.17 21.95
CA GLU A 128 12.33 41.35 21.85
C GLU A 128 13.11 42.66 22.00
N LYS A 129 14.20 42.69 22.78
CA LYS A 129 15.11 43.86 22.84
C LYS A 129 15.88 44.06 21.54
N LEU A 130 16.36 42.97 20.94
CA LEU A 130 17.04 43.02 19.63
C LEU A 130 16.10 43.50 18.52
N ASP A 131 14.82 43.13 18.56
CA ASP A 131 13.79 43.65 17.64
C ASP A 131 13.62 45.17 17.81
N VAL A 132 13.56 45.68 19.05
CA VAL A 132 13.47 47.12 19.38
C VAL A 132 14.73 47.89 18.96
N GLU A 133 15.93 47.35 19.19
CA GLU A 133 17.19 47.97 18.76
C GLU A 133 17.37 47.95 17.24
N SER A 134 16.75 46.99 16.53
CA SER A 134 16.82 46.89 15.06
C SER A 134 15.96 47.91 14.30
N GLY A 135 15.05 48.62 14.98
CA GLY A 135 14.53 49.91 14.52
C GLY A 135 13.47 49.89 13.41
N ILE A 136 12.42 49.07 13.54
CA ILE A 136 11.18 49.25 12.75
C ILE A 136 10.06 49.76 13.66
N THR A 137 9.69 51.03 13.51
CA THR A 137 8.60 51.65 14.29
C THR A 137 7.22 51.27 13.73
N PRO A 138 6.32 50.66 14.52
CA PRO A 138 4.91 50.60 14.16
C PRO A 138 4.27 52.00 14.27
N PRO A 139 3.25 52.34 13.46
CA PRO A 139 2.54 53.61 13.59
C PRO A 139 1.85 53.69 14.95
N GLY A 140 2.08 54.78 15.68
CA GLY A 140 1.72 54.89 17.10
C GLY A 140 0.21 54.86 17.36
N ILE A 141 -0.19 54.01 18.30
CA ILE A 141 -1.50 54.11 18.97
C ILE A 141 -1.36 55.15 20.09
N VAL A 142 -2.04 56.28 19.95
CA VAL A 142 -2.15 57.26 21.04
C VAL A 142 -3.06 56.69 22.12
N THR A 143 -2.51 56.50 23.32
CA THR A 143 -3.25 56.08 24.51
C THR A 143 -4.13 57.22 25.01
N HIS A 144 -5.45 57.06 24.91
CA HIS A 144 -6.39 57.87 25.67
C HIS A 144 -6.72 57.17 27.00
N ASP A 145 -6.06 57.59 28.07
CA ASP A 145 -6.47 57.20 29.43
C ASP A 145 -7.84 57.80 29.76
N THR A 146 -8.76 56.95 30.19
CA THR A 146 -10.05 57.37 30.74
C THR A 146 -9.95 57.46 32.26
N THR A 147 -9.57 58.63 32.77
CA THR A 147 -9.80 58.99 34.17
C THR A 147 -10.90 60.04 34.26
N SER A 148 -11.87 59.81 35.13
CA SER A 148 -13.06 60.66 35.27
C SER A 148 -12.83 61.76 36.29
N SER A 149 -13.07 63.01 35.89
CA SER A 149 -13.37 64.12 36.79
C SER A 149 -14.41 65.03 36.15
N VAL A 150 -15.13 65.74 37.00
CA VAL A 150 -16.29 66.59 36.64
C VAL A 150 -15.85 68.04 36.73
N ASP A 151 -16.16 68.86 35.72
CA ASP A 151 -16.83 70.17 35.91
C ASP A 151 -17.14 70.87 34.57
N ASP A 152 -18.45 70.89 34.27
CA ASP A 152 -19.31 72.05 34.01
C ASP A 152 -18.88 73.27 33.13
N GLN A 153 -19.90 73.88 32.52
CA GLN A 153 -20.02 75.24 31.94
C GLN A 153 -19.48 75.55 30.51
N ASN A 154 -20.43 76.01 29.67
CA ASN A 154 -20.39 77.20 28.78
C ASN A 154 -19.16 77.44 27.86
N ALA A 155 -19.28 77.85 26.59
CA ALA A 155 -20.40 78.47 25.88
C ALA A 155 -20.05 78.67 24.37
N PHE A 156 -21.08 78.75 23.50
CA PHE A 156 -21.10 79.46 22.19
C PHE A 156 -20.11 79.00 21.07
N SER A 157 -20.39 79.11 19.77
CA SER A 157 -21.64 79.36 19.01
C SER A 157 -21.43 79.07 17.50
N SER A 158 -22.49 79.24 16.70
CA SER A 158 -22.47 79.67 15.27
C SER A 158 -21.57 78.90 14.29
N ASP A 159 -22.13 77.98 13.51
CA ASP A 159 -22.54 78.20 12.09
C ASP A 159 -21.45 77.67 11.12
N GLU A 160 -21.66 77.38 9.84
CA GLU A 160 -22.83 77.53 8.96
C GLU A 160 -22.90 76.35 7.95
N ALA A 161 -24.05 76.17 7.28
CA ALA A 161 -24.20 75.34 6.08
C ALA A 161 -25.22 76.04 5.15
N PRO A 162 -25.16 75.93 3.79
CA PRO A 162 -24.93 74.64 3.11
C PRO A 162 -24.41 74.63 1.63
N ARG A 163 -24.34 73.41 1.05
CA ARG A 163 -24.59 73.02 -0.38
C ARG A 163 -23.58 73.29 -1.52
N LYS A 164 -23.24 72.15 -2.17
CA LYS A 164 -23.16 71.87 -3.64
C LYS A 164 -21.94 72.31 -4.48
N VAL A 165 -21.38 71.31 -5.18
CA VAL A 165 -20.65 71.37 -6.47
C VAL A 165 -21.00 70.08 -7.29
N PRO A 166 -20.68 69.93 -8.60
CA PRO A 166 -21.68 69.42 -9.57
C PRO A 166 -21.31 68.14 -10.37
N GLN A 167 -22.04 67.86 -11.47
CA GLN A 167 -21.94 66.68 -12.33
C GLN A 167 -21.26 66.94 -13.71
N LYS A 168 -20.87 65.83 -14.38
CA LYS A 168 -20.45 65.68 -15.81
C LYS A 168 -19.01 66.17 -16.12
N ALA A 169 -18.31 65.68 -17.15
CA ALA A 169 -18.77 65.06 -18.42
C ALA A 169 -17.76 64.06 -19.05
N PHE A 170 -18.29 62.96 -19.65
CA PHE A 170 -17.87 62.23 -20.88
C PHE A 170 -16.37 61.75 -21.05
N LEU A 171 -16.00 60.78 -21.90
CA LEU A 171 -16.58 60.22 -23.15
C LEU A 171 -16.59 58.67 -23.18
N ASP A 172 -17.33 58.12 -24.16
CA ASP A 172 -17.48 56.68 -24.52
C ASP A 172 -17.63 56.57 -26.06
N PRO A 173 -17.15 55.49 -26.71
CA PRO A 173 -18.03 54.72 -27.63
C PRO A 173 -17.68 53.21 -27.76
N SER A 174 -18.50 52.28 -28.27
CA SER A 174 -19.95 52.17 -28.60
C SER A 174 -20.24 50.68 -29.01
N PRO A 175 -21.50 50.19 -29.12
CA PRO A 175 -21.83 48.76 -29.00
C PRO A 175 -22.66 48.11 -30.16
N LEU A 176 -23.27 46.94 -29.89
CA LEU A 176 -24.33 46.20 -30.65
C LEU A 176 -23.80 45.17 -31.72
N GLN A 177 -24.54 44.13 -32.18
CA GLN A 177 -25.96 43.75 -32.06
C GLN A 177 -26.20 42.21 -32.27
N SER A 178 -27.46 41.75 -32.13
CA SER A 178 -28.03 40.43 -32.54
C SER A 178 -29.37 40.68 -33.31
N PRO A 179 -30.22 39.72 -33.82
CA PRO A 179 -30.33 38.26 -33.58
C PRO A 179 -30.81 37.35 -34.78
N ALA A 180 -31.25 36.12 -34.47
CA ALA A 180 -32.38 35.33 -35.06
C ALA A 180 -32.32 34.56 -36.44
N SER A 181 -32.40 33.22 -36.33
CA SER A 181 -33.21 32.22 -37.08
C SER A 181 -33.46 32.25 -38.62
N SER A 182 -33.15 31.12 -39.30
CA SER A 182 -34.02 30.45 -40.31
C SER A 182 -33.50 29.05 -40.73
N ARG A 183 -34.27 28.27 -41.53
CA ARG A 183 -34.00 26.87 -41.97
C ARG A 183 -34.14 26.72 -43.53
N PRO A 184 -34.18 25.52 -44.15
CA PRO A 184 -33.14 25.02 -45.07
C PRO A 184 -33.52 24.97 -46.56
N THR A 185 -32.53 24.72 -47.44
CA THR A 185 -32.75 24.26 -48.83
C THR A 185 -31.65 23.30 -49.32
N THR A 186 -31.97 22.51 -50.36
CA THR A 186 -31.10 21.53 -51.04
C THR A 186 -30.23 22.15 -52.14
N PRO A 187 -29.42 21.34 -52.86
CA PRO A 187 -29.87 20.99 -54.22
C PRO A 187 -29.73 19.49 -54.58
N VAL A 188 -30.47 19.06 -55.62
CA VAL A 188 -30.41 17.72 -56.24
C VAL A 188 -30.74 17.85 -57.74
N VAL A 189 -29.95 17.25 -58.64
CA VAL A 189 -30.42 16.76 -59.96
C VAL A 189 -29.69 15.45 -60.33
N ASN A 190 -30.45 14.55 -60.95
CA ASN A 190 -30.13 13.15 -61.24
C ASN A 190 -29.11 12.91 -62.39
N HIS A 191 -28.62 11.66 -62.46
CA HIS A 191 -28.75 10.87 -63.69
C HIS A 191 -29.24 9.45 -63.35
N LEU A 192 -30.07 8.83 -64.21
CA LEU A 192 -30.59 7.46 -64.03
C LEU A 192 -29.88 6.47 -64.97
N LEU A 193 -29.93 5.17 -64.65
CA LEU A 193 -30.17 4.08 -65.63
C LEU A 193 -30.45 2.72 -64.93
N THR A 194 -31.72 2.28 -65.03
CA THR A 194 -32.22 0.89 -65.23
C THR A 194 -31.67 -0.33 -64.47
N GLY A 195 -32.59 -1.17 -63.95
CA GLY A 195 -32.34 -2.59 -63.55
C GLY A 195 -32.35 -3.58 -64.75
N PRO A 196 -32.66 -4.90 -64.60
CA PRO A 196 -33.76 -5.43 -63.76
C PRO A 196 -33.58 -6.82 -63.07
N SER A 197 -34.61 -7.22 -62.29
CA SER A 197 -35.07 -8.62 -61.99
C SER A 197 -34.20 -9.61 -61.17
N GLY A 198 -34.89 -10.53 -60.45
CA GLY A 198 -34.32 -11.63 -59.63
C GLY A 198 -34.33 -13.01 -60.32
N PRO A 199 -34.60 -14.18 -59.66
CA PRO A 199 -35.44 -14.35 -58.46
C PRO A 199 -34.92 -15.41 -57.42
N LYS A 200 -35.85 -15.97 -56.62
CA LYS A 200 -35.67 -16.95 -55.52
C LYS A 200 -35.22 -18.35 -55.99
N GLY A 201 -34.59 -19.14 -55.10
CA GLY A 201 -34.36 -20.59 -55.30
C GLY A 201 -34.04 -21.34 -53.99
N SER A 202 -34.30 -22.66 -53.92
CA SER A 202 -34.02 -23.49 -52.73
C SER A 202 -33.74 -24.96 -53.07
N ARG A 203 -33.19 -25.72 -52.09
CA ARG A 203 -33.06 -27.20 -52.00
C ARG A 203 -32.02 -27.93 -52.88
N ARG A 204 -31.03 -28.53 -52.19
CA ARG A 204 -30.73 -29.99 -52.16
C ARG A 204 -30.36 -30.72 -53.48
N SER A 205 -29.09 -31.12 -53.65
CA SER A 205 -28.62 -32.51 -53.97
C SER A 205 -27.15 -32.57 -54.46
N ARG A 206 -26.60 -33.80 -54.62
CA ARG A 206 -25.20 -34.20 -54.99
C ARG A 206 -24.19 -34.03 -53.83
N LYS A 207 -23.50 -35.05 -53.27
CA LYS A 207 -23.28 -36.50 -53.54
C LYS A 207 -22.48 -36.80 -54.83
N ALA A 208 -21.41 -37.61 -54.86
CA ALA A 208 -20.59 -38.30 -53.82
C ALA A 208 -19.16 -37.67 -53.80
N VAL A 209 -17.98 -38.24 -53.47
CA VAL A 209 -17.35 -39.57 -53.19
C VAL A 209 -16.27 -39.28 -52.08
N ASN A 210 -15.72 -40.15 -51.21
CA ASN A 210 -15.35 -41.58 -51.22
C ASN A 210 -15.47 -42.26 -49.82
N SER A 211 -15.36 -43.59 -49.78
CA SER A 211 -15.17 -44.46 -48.59
C SER A 211 -13.70 -44.48 -48.10
N ASN A 212 -13.24 -45.11 -47.01
CA ASN A 212 -13.77 -46.05 -45.98
C ASN A 212 -12.82 -45.96 -44.74
N SER A 213 -12.94 -46.61 -43.56
CA SER A 213 -13.92 -47.47 -42.84
C SER A 213 -13.47 -47.62 -41.37
N ALA A 214 -14.32 -48.12 -40.47
CA ALA A 214 -13.94 -48.61 -39.13
C ALA A 214 -14.78 -49.84 -38.72
N PRO A 215 -14.28 -50.69 -37.80
CA PRO A 215 -15.04 -51.10 -36.60
C PRO A 215 -14.14 -51.08 -35.32
N ALA A 216 -14.60 -50.99 -34.06
CA ALA A 216 -15.68 -51.66 -33.32
C ALA A 216 -15.45 -53.17 -33.13
N SER A 217 -15.87 -53.88 -32.06
CA SER A 217 -16.29 -53.59 -30.66
C SER A 217 -16.51 -54.97 -29.97
N SER A 218 -16.74 -55.04 -28.64
CA SER A 218 -17.01 -56.29 -27.86
C SER A 218 -15.80 -57.25 -27.71
N GLY A 219 -15.72 -58.16 -26.73
CA GLY A 219 -16.49 -58.29 -25.47
C GLY A 219 -16.74 -59.74 -25.01
N ASP A 220 -16.42 -59.98 -23.73
CA ASP A 220 -16.91 -61.03 -22.80
C ASP A 220 -16.28 -62.46 -22.68
N GLU A 221 -16.46 -63.02 -21.47
CA GLU A 221 -16.46 -64.43 -20.98
C GLU A 221 -15.28 -65.44 -21.17
N SER A 222 -14.45 -65.53 -20.11
CA SER A 222 -14.23 -66.69 -19.21
C SER A 222 -13.58 -68.07 -19.59
N SER A 223 -12.88 -68.62 -18.58
CA SER A 223 -12.72 -70.05 -18.20
C SER A 223 -11.43 -70.86 -18.53
N ALA A 224 -11.28 -71.97 -17.79
CA ALA A 224 -10.31 -73.09 -17.86
C ALA A 224 -8.84 -72.92 -17.35
N ARG A 225 -8.37 -73.94 -16.59
CA ARG A 225 -6.97 -74.25 -16.21
C ARG A 225 -6.57 -75.60 -16.82
N PRO A 226 -5.26 -75.91 -16.97
CA PRO A 226 -4.53 -76.66 -15.92
C PRO A 226 -3.11 -76.08 -15.64
N GLY A 227 -2.34 -76.51 -14.63
CA GLY A 227 -2.65 -77.46 -13.56
C GLY A 227 -1.48 -78.38 -13.18
N SER A 228 -0.41 -77.85 -12.55
CA SER A 228 0.69 -78.67 -11.99
C SER A 228 1.18 -78.14 -10.63
N LYS A 229 1.79 -79.01 -9.81
CA LYS A 229 2.25 -78.73 -8.43
C LYS A 229 3.76 -78.97 -8.29
N LYS A 230 4.47 -78.13 -7.53
CA LYS A 230 5.50 -78.51 -6.53
C LYS A 230 6.16 -77.30 -5.86
N GLY A 231 6.69 -77.51 -4.65
CA GLY A 231 7.72 -76.67 -4.02
C GLY A 231 7.21 -75.49 -3.17
N ALA A 232 7.49 -75.53 -1.87
CA ALA A 232 7.29 -74.40 -0.96
C ALA A 232 8.64 -73.92 -0.40
N LYS A 233 8.86 -72.60 -0.38
CA LYS A 233 9.84 -71.90 0.47
C LYS A 233 9.50 -70.40 0.53
N GLY A 234 9.86 -69.75 1.65
CA GLY A 234 9.28 -68.49 2.14
C GLY A 234 9.11 -67.33 1.15
N SER A 235 7.96 -66.66 1.25
CA SER A 235 7.66 -65.42 0.55
C SER A 235 8.30 -64.22 1.25
N LYS A 236 9.22 -63.54 0.57
CA LYS A 236 9.58 -62.14 0.91
C LYS A 236 8.37 -61.21 0.62
N PRO A 237 8.16 -60.13 1.39
CA PRO A 237 7.16 -59.12 1.06
C PRO A 237 7.49 -58.42 -0.27
N LYS A 238 6.48 -57.93 -0.98
CA LYS A 238 6.66 -57.15 -2.21
C LYS A 238 6.88 -55.68 -1.86
N VAL A 239 8.08 -55.17 -2.12
CA VAL A 239 8.40 -53.74 -2.07
C VAL A 239 7.62 -52.99 -3.16
N LYS A 240 7.18 -51.76 -2.87
CA LYS A 240 6.57 -50.87 -3.87
C LYS A 240 7.69 -50.12 -4.61
N ARG A 241 7.62 -50.09 -5.94
CA ARG A 241 8.60 -49.38 -6.77
C ARG A 241 8.10 -47.96 -7.08
N VAL A 242 8.96 -46.97 -6.91
CA VAL A 242 8.71 -45.55 -7.26
C VAL A 242 9.64 -45.17 -8.42
N TRP A 243 9.22 -44.21 -9.24
CA TRP A 243 10.05 -43.64 -10.32
C TRP A 243 10.70 -42.35 -9.84
N THR A 244 12.00 -42.20 -10.04
CA THR A 244 12.72 -40.94 -9.78
C THR A 244 12.59 -39.98 -10.96
N ALA A 245 13.01 -38.72 -10.76
CA ALA A 245 12.89 -37.67 -11.78
C ALA A 245 13.66 -37.99 -13.08
N ASP A 246 14.73 -38.77 -13.00
CA ASP A 246 15.57 -39.18 -14.14
C ASP A 246 15.10 -40.48 -14.82
N GLY A 247 13.94 -41.01 -14.43
CA GLY A 247 13.31 -42.16 -15.11
C GLY A 247 13.89 -43.54 -14.73
N LEU A 248 14.74 -43.59 -13.71
CA LEU A 248 15.21 -44.84 -13.11
C LEU A 248 14.30 -45.25 -11.93
N ALA A 249 14.42 -46.51 -11.52
CA ALA A 249 13.60 -47.10 -10.48
C ALA A 249 14.48 -47.69 -9.37
N ASP A 250 14.23 -47.25 -8.14
CA ASP A 250 14.99 -47.61 -6.94
C ASP A 250 14.07 -48.24 -5.87
N GLU A 251 14.67 -48.82 -4.83
CA GLU A 251 13.93 -49.48 -3.74
C GLU A 251 14.12 -48.72 -2.41
N ASP A 252 13.01 -48.29 -1.80
CA ASP A 252 12.97 -47.46 -0.58
C ASP A 252 12.70 -48.30 0.68
N ASP A 253 13.38 -47.99 1.78
CA ASP A 253 13.42 -48.82 2.99
C ASP A 253 12.40 -48.32 4.04
N GLY A 254 11.34 -49.13 4.23
CA GLY A 254 10.02 -48.60 4.57
C GLY A 254 9.83 -48.07 6.00
N THR A 255 9.52 -46.78 6.12
CA THR A 255 8.99 -46.18 7.36
C THR A 255 7.45 -46.12 7.35
N THR A 256 6.79 -47.00 8.09
CA THR A 256 5.33 -46.99 8.25
C THR A 256 4.90 -46.01 9.34
N LEU A 257 4.45 -44.81 8.94
CA LEU A 257 3.82 -43.84 9.84
C LEU A 257 2.33 -44.16 10.02
N ASP A 258 2.00 -44.78 11.17
CA ASP A 258 0.63 -44.99 11.62
C ASP A 258 0.12 -43.74 12.38
N TYR A 259 -1.10 -43.29 12.06
CA TYR A 259 -1.76 -42.12 12.64
C TYR A 259 -3.07 -42.49 13.36
N SER A 260 -3.09 -43.62 14.08
CA SER A 260 -4.27 -44.16 14.77
C SER A 260 -4.19 -44.13 16.32
N THR A 261 -3.84 -42.98 16.91
CA THR A 261 -4.08 -42.72 18.34
C THR A 261 -4.95 -41.47 18.54
N PRO A 262 -6.01 -41.52 19.38
CA PRO A 262 -6.81 -40.35 19.71
C PRO A 262 -6.09 -39.50 20.76
N ALA A 263 -5.90 -38.21 20.48
CA ALA A 263 -5.46 -37.25 21.49
C ALA A 263 -6.56 -37.04 22.53
N THR A 264 -6.19 -37.01 23.81
CA THR A 264 -7.11 -36.76 24.94
C THR A 264 -7.52 -35.29 25.03
N GLU A 265 -8.68 -35.05 25.66
CA GLU A 265 -9.40 -33.78 25.65
C GLU A 265 -8.60 -32.62 26.28
N SER A 266 -8.57 -31.48 25.59
CA SER A 266 -8.43 -30.15 26.21
C SER A 266 -8.94 -29.05 25.27
N ASP A 267 -9.77 -28.16 25.82
CA ASP A 267 -10.23 -26.86 25.33
C ASP A 267 -10.55 -26.66 23.83
N HIS A 268 -11.83 -26.85 23.49
CA HIS A 268 -12.44 -26.36 22.25
C HIS A 268 -12.57 -24.82 22.20
N ALA A 269 -11.46 -24.11 22.08
CA ALA A 269 -11.45 -22.78 21.49
C ALA A 269 -11.63 -22.89 19.96
N ALA A 270 -12.41 -21.99 19.35
CA ALA A 270 -12.67 -22.01 17.91
C ALA A 270 -11.42 -21.57 17.11
N ALA A 271 -10.57 -22.55 16.76
CA ALA A 271 -9.33 -22.34 16.03
C ALA A 271 -9.59 -21.72 14.64
N THR A 272 -9.43 -20.40 14.57
CA THR A 272 -9.59 -19.61 13.35
C THR A 272 -8.45 -19.96 12.38
N TYR A 273 -8.79 -20.42 11.16
CA TYR A 273 -7.80 -20.84 10.17
C TYR A 273 -7.10 -19.62 9.58
N MET A 274 -5.93 -19.27 10.12
CA MET A 274 -5.04 -18.28 9.51
C MET A 274 -4.19 -18.89 8.39
N PRO A 275 -3.85 -18.13 7.34
CA PRO A 275 -2.89 -18.60 6.34
C PRO A 275 -1.52 -18.77 7.02
N LYS A 276 -0.85 -19.90 6.78
CA LYS A 276 0.41 -20.25 7.46
C LYS A 276 1.52 -19.19 7.25
N ASP A 277 2.47 -19.14 8.17
CA ASP A 277 3.57 -18.18 8.17
C ASP A 277 4.61 -18.41 7.05
N ILE A 278 5.15 -17.33 6.46
CA ILE A 278 6.08 -17.36 5.30
C ILE A 278 7.33 -18.22 5.56
N ASP A 279 7.91 -18.12 6.76
CA ASP A 279 9.28 -18.57 7.03
C ASP A 279 9.45 -20.09 6.89
N GLU A 280 8.38 -20.85 7.15
CA GLU A 280 8.29 -22.31 7.00
C GLU A 280 8.59 -22.78 5.56
N GLN A 281 8.23 -21.99 4.55
CA GLN A 281 8.51 -22.31 3.13
C GLN A 281 9.72 -21.55 2.58
N MET A 282 9.95 -20.29 2.98
CA MET A 282 11.15 -19.55 2.56
C MET A 282 12.44 -20.28 2.97
N GLY A 283 12.50 -20.83 4.19
CA GLY A 283 13.64 -21.62 4.63
C GLY A 283 13.89 -22.87 3.79
N ALA A 284 12.83 -23.61 3.43
CA ALA A 284 12.92 -24.81 2.60
C ALA A 284 13.34 -24.49 1.15
N ILE A 285 12.80 -23.41 0.57
CA ILE A 285 13.15 -22.96 -0.78
C ILE A 285 14.62 -22.49 -0.80
N LEU A 286 15.05 -21.67 0.16
CA LEU A 286 16.45 -21.24 0.29
C LEU A 286 17.42 -22.41 0.56
N ALA A 287 16.99 -23.46 1.25
CA ALA A 287 17.78 -24.68 1.41
C ALA A 287 17.94 -25.42 0.08
N SER A 288 16.85 -25.65 -0.67
CA SER A 288 16.89 -26.30 -1.99
C SER A 288 17.72 -25.52 -3.03
N ALA A 289 17.72 -24.18 -2.95
CA ALA A 289 18.54 -23.32 -3.80
C ALA A 289 20.04 -23.34 -3.43
N LYS A 290 20.39 -23.77 -2.21
CA LYS A 290 21.78 -23.96 -1.76
C LYS A 290 22.30 -25.37 -2.01
N SER A 291 21.47 -26.41 -1.83
CA SER A 291 21.87 -27.80 -2.04
C SER A 291 22.19 -28.16 -3.49
N GLY A 292 21.84 -27.30 -4.46
CA GLY A 292 22.21 -27.48 -5.87
C GLY A 292 23.59 -26.92 -6.27
N LYS A 293 24.51 -26.68 -5.32
CA LYS A 293 25.76 -25.95 -5.63
C LYS A 293 27.01 -26.32 -4.83
N GLU A 294 27.12 -27.55 -4.33
CA GLU A 294 28.35 -28.08 -3.74
C GLU A 294 28.70 -29.43 -4.39
N ASP A 295 29.70 -29.42 -5.29
CA ASP A 295 30.71 -30.47 -5.48
C ASP A 295 31.64 -30.15 -6.66
N SER A 296 32.88 -29.70 -6.37
CA SER A 296 34.11 -29.98 -7.15
C SER A 296 35.31 -29.22 -6.58
N GLU A 297 35.99 -29.85 -5.62
CA GLU A 297 37.46 -29.77 -5.55
C GLU A 297 38.03 -31.03 -6.27
N THR A 298 39.30 -31.17 -6.66
CA THR A 298 40.56 -30.59 -6.15
C THR A 298 41.60 -30.43 -7.28
N SER A 299 42.57 -29.52 -7.11
CA SER A 299 44.01 -29.88 -6.91
C SER A 299 45.03 -28.84 -7.45
N GLY A 300 45.98 -28.43 -6.58
CA GLY A 300 47.35 -27.94 -6.88
C GLY A 300 47.52 -26.63 -7.68
N ILE A 301 48.20 -25.57 -7.20
CA ILE A 301 49.51 -25.54 -6.53
C ILE A 301 49.78 -24.15 -5.89
N VAL A 302 50.80 -24.06 -5.03
CA VAL A 302 51.17 -22.85 -4.25
C VAL A 302 51.86 -21.77 -5.11
N GLY A 303 51.49 -20.49 -4.90
CA GLY A 303 52.17 -19.32 -5.48
C GLY A 303 51.94 -18.02 -4.68
N SER A 304 52.97 -17.54 -3.98
CA SER A 304 52.88 -16.46 -2.99
C SER A 304 52.52 -15.08 -3.55
N SER A 305 51.54 -14.39 -2.94
CA SER A 305 51.46 -12.91 -2.93
C SER A 305 50.63 -12.36 -1.75
N LEU A 306 51.28 -12.19 -0.60
CA LEU A 306 50.74 -11.40 0.51
C LEU A 306 50.74 -9.91 0.13
N GLY A 307 49.58 -9.32 -0.20
CA GLY A 307 49.57 -7.93 -0.69
C GLY A 307 48.23 -7.18 -0.84
N ALA A 308 47.09 -7.69 -0.37
CA ALA A 308 45.78 -7.10 -0.72
C ALA A 308 44.74 -6.93 0.42
N VAL A 309 45.04 -7.27 1.68
CA VAL A 309 44.02 -7.42 2.75
C VAL A 309 44.13 -6.38 3.89
N SER A 310 45.01 -5.38 3.78
CA SER A 310 45.21 -4.35 4.83
C SER A 310 44.33 -3.08 4.66
N GLY A 311 43.40 -3.08 3.71
CA GLY A 311 42.67 -1.87 3.28
C GLY A 311 41.32 -1.60 3.97
N LEU A 312 40.78 -2.54 4.75
CA LEU A 312 39.38 -2.50 5.22
C LEU A 312 39.18 -2.12 6.70
N PHE A 313 40.25 -1.79 7.43
CA PHE A 313 40.21 -1.48 8.87
C PHE A 313 40.47 0.01 9.18
N ARG A 314 39.70 0.94 8.59
CA ARG A 314 39.69 2.34 9.06
C ARG A 314 38.43 3.15 8.75
N ASN A 315 37.30 2.74 9.34
CA ASN A 315 36.14 3.64 9.55
C ASN A 315 35.45 3.39 10.90
N PHE A 316 36.22 2.98 11.92
CA PHE A 316 35.77 2.93 13.31
C PHE A 316 35.80 4.36 13.89
N VAL A 317 34.69 5.09 13.77
CA VAL A 317 34.57 6.49 14.20
C VAL A 317 33.25 6.71 14.95
N GLY A 318 33.16 6.15 16.15
CA GLY A 318 32.08 6.46 17.09
C GLY A 318 32.06 7.94 17.45
N GLY A 319 30.87 8.52 17.65
CA GLY A 319 30.69 9.90 18.11
C GLY A 319 30.79 11.00 17.05
N LYS A 320 31.13 10.70 15.79
CA LYS A 320 31.00 11.70 14.70
C LYS A 320 29.52 11.96 14.37
N THR A 321 29.21 13.21 14.09
CA THR A 321 27.98 13.63 13.39
C THR A 321 28.07 13.24 11.92
N LEU A 322 27.05 12.57 11.38
CA LEU A 322 27.02 12.13 9.98
C LEU A 322 26.84 13.31 9.03
N THR A 323 27.79 13.50 8.10
CA THR A 323 27.71 14.51 7.03
C THR A 323 27.15 13.91 5.74
N LYS A 324 26.68 14.76 4.81
CA LYS A 324 26.20 14.29 3.50
C LYS A 324 27.30 13.62 2.67
N GLU A 325 28.55 14.04 2.82
CA GLU A 325 29.70 13.49 2.08
C GLU A 325 30.06 12.08 2.55
N ASP A 326 30.01 11.82 3.87
CA ASP A 326 30.20 10.48 4.44
C ASP A 326 29.13 9.49 3.95
N LEU A 327 27.88 9.95 3.80
CA LEU A 327 26.72 9.14 3.43
C LEU A 327 26.62 8.85 1.92
N ALA A 328 27.05 9.77 1.05
CA ALA A 328 26.76 9.72 -0.39
C ALA A 328 27.21 8.41 -1.08
N LYS A 329 28.36 7.85 -0.71
CA LYS A 329 28.87 6.60 -1.30
C LYS A 329 28.15 5.34 -0.77
N PRO A 330 28.00 5.12 0.55
CA PRO A 330 27.17 4.04 1.07
C PRO A 330 25.71 4.07 0.59
N MET A 331 25.06 5.24 0.60
CA MET A 331 23.66 5.38 0.18
C MET A 331 23.43 4.98 -1.27
N LYS A 332 24.37 5.31 -2.18
CA LYS A 332 24.30 4.85 -3.57
C LYS A 332 24.45 3.33 -3.70
N GLY A 333 25.35 2.71 -2.92
CA GLY A 333 25.48 1.25 -2.89
C GLY A 333 24.20 0.54 -2.45
N ILE A 334 23.41 1.17 -1.58
CA ILE A 334 22.09 0.67 -1.17
C ILE A 334 21.02 0.94 -2.23
N GLU A 335 21.04 2.07 -2.96
CA GLU A 335 20.16 2.27 -4.12
C GLU A 335 20.38 1.16 -5.16
N ASP A 336 21.64 0.90 -5.54
CA ASP A 336 22.00 -0.14 -6.50
C ASP A 336 21.63 -1.57 -6.00
N HIS A 337 21.71 -1.82 -4.68
CA HIS A 337 21.23 -3.09 -4.08
C HIS A 337 19.70 -3.22 -4.13
N LEU A 338 18.95 -2.19 -3.75
CA LEU A 338 17.48 -2.20 -3.80
C LEU A 338 16.97 -2.37 -5.24
N LEU A 339 17.60 -1.68 -6.21
CA LEU A 339 17.33 -1.86 -7.64
C LEU A 339 17.58 -3.31 -8.08
N LYS A 340 18.68 -3.93 -7.64
CA LYS A 340 18.99 -5.34 -7.92
C LYS A 340 17.93 -6.28 -7.31
N LYS A 341 17.36 -5.96 -6.15
CA LYS A 341 16.25 -6.67 -5.49
C LYS A 341 14.86 -6.41 -6.11
N ASN A 342 14.81 -5.84 -7.32
CA ASN A 342 13.57 -5.50 -8.05
C ASN A 342 12.73 -4.39 -7.38
N VAL A 343 13.35 -3.47 -6.62
CA VAL A 343 12.69 -2.22 -6.20
C VAL A 343 12.70 -1.21 -7.36
N ALA A 344 11.57 -0.60 -7.66
CA ALA A 344 11.48 0.43 -8.69
C ALA A 344 12.30 1.69 -8.31
N ARG A 345 13.01 2.29 -9.28
CA ARG A 345 13.91 3.44 -9.01
C ARG A 345 13.26 4.61 -8.28
N GLU A 346 12.01 4.94 -8.60
CA GLU A 346 11.25 5.99 -7.88
C GLU A 346 11.10 5.69 -6.37
N ALA A 347 11.01 4.42 -6.00
CA ALA A 347 10.95 3.98 -4.62
C ALA A 347 12.34 3.90 -3.97
N ALA A 348 13.33 3.32 -4.66
CA ALA A 348 14.70 3.22 -4.16
C ALA A 348 15.33 4.59 -3.89
N VAL A 349 15.21 5.54 -4.83
CA VAL A 349 15.74 6.91 -4.67
C VAL A 349 15.06 7.63 -3.52
N ARG A 350 13.71 7.64 -3.42
CA ARG A 350 13.00 8.32 -2.32
C ARG A 350 13.27 7.69 -0.95
N LEU A 351 13.46 6.37 -0.88
CA LEU A 351 13.91 5.68 0.33
C LEU A 351 15.30 6.17 0.75
N CYS A 352 16.25 6.21 -0.18
CA CYS A 352 17.59 6.74 0.08
C CYS A 352 17.54 8.22 0.48
N ASP A 353 16.81 9.07 -0.25
CA ASP A 353 16.61 10.48 0.10
C ASP A 353 16.01 10.67 1.50
N SER A 354 15.12 9.77 1.93
CA SER A 354 14.51 9.84 3.27
C SER A 354 15.49 9.41 4.37
N VAL A 355 16.20 8.31 4.17
CA VAL A 355 17.18 7.80 5.13
C VAL A 355 18.39 8.74 5.24
N GLU A 356 18.84 9.33 4.13
CA GLU A 356 19.87 10.38 4.14
C GLU A 356 19.38 11.63 4.90
N ARG A 357 18.16 12.11 4.60
CA ARG A 357 17.54 13.24 5.31
C ARG A 357 17.39 13.00 6.80
N ASP A 358 17.05 11.78 7.24
CA ASP A 358 16.95 11.45 8.65
C ASP A 358 18.35 11.39 9.31
N LEU A 359 19.32 10.71 8.69
CA LEU A 359 20.67 10.51 9.23
C LEU A 359 21.54 11.78 9.29
N ILE A 360 21.39 12.74 8.37
CA ILE A 360 22.22 13.96 8.37
C ILE A 360 22.11 14.68 9.72
N GLY A 361 23.25 14.90 10.37
CA GLY A 361 23.36 15.55 11.67
C GLY A 361 23.12 14.63 12.87
N MET A 362 22.77 13.35 12.69
CA MET A 362 22.73 12.39 13.81
C MET A 362 24.15 12.03 14.29
N LYS A 363 24.31 11.83 15.59
CA LYS A 363 25.55 11.31 16.20
C LYS A 363 25.57 9.79 16.19
N THR A 364 26.57 9.20 15.53
CA THR A 364 26.77 7.74 15.53
C THR A 364 27.18 7.24 16.91
N SER A 365 26.55 6.17 17.40
CA SER A 365 26.90 5.56 18.69
C SER A 365 28.36 5.08 18.73
N SER A 366 28.97 5.06 19.92
CA SER A 366 30.42 4.90 20.12
C SER A 366 31.02 3.60 19.54
N PHE A 367 30.18 2.61 19.21
CA PHE A 367 30.61 1.29 18.72
C PHE A 367 29.88 0.81 17.44
N THR A 368 29.08 1.66 16.78
CA THR A 368 28.37 1.31 15.53
C THR A 368 29.09 1.86 14.30
N SER A 369 29.21 1.06 13.23
CA SER A 369 29.70 1.56 11.94
C SER A 369 28.65 2.42 11.23
N ILE A 370 29.10 3.26 10.29
CA ILE A 370 28.23 4.06 9.42
C ILE A 370 27.28 3.14 8.66
N ASP A 371 27.81 2.07 8.03
CA ASP A 371 27.03 1.11 7.25
C ASP A 371 25.97 0.38 8.08
N ALA A 372 26.27 0.01 9.34
CA ALA A 372 25.30 -0.59 10.25
C ALA A 372 24.18 0.41 10.64
N THR A 373 24.55 1.68 10.86
CA THR A 373 23.61 2.76 11.21
C THR A 373 22.66 3.07 10.04
N ILE A 374 23.19 3.07 8.80
CA ILE A 374 22.39 3.21 7.58
C ILE A 374 21.50 1.99 7.39
N ARG A 375 22.04 0.77 7.52
CA ARG A 375 21.27 -0.48 7.40
C ARG A 375 20.08 -0.50 8.35
N GLN A 376 20.28 -0.22 9.64
CA GLN A 376 19.21 -0.17 10.64
C GLN A 376 18.15 0.89 10.30
N SER A 377 18.57 2.04 9.75
CA SER A 377 17.66 3.12 9.35
C SER A 377 16.86 2.77 8.08
N MET A 378 17.48 2.08 7.13
CA MET A 378 16.81 1.56 5.93
C MET A 378 15.84 0.43 6.28
N GLU A 379 16.22 -0.52 7.15
CA GLU A 379 15.32 -1.54 7.69
C GLU A 379 14.11 -0.90 8.39
N LYS A 380 14.31 0.15 9.20
CA LYS A 380 13.22 0.93 9.83
C LYS A 380 12.32 1.62 8.80
N ALA A 381 12.87 2.20 7.74
CA ALA A 381 12.11 2.84 6.67
C ALA A 381 11.28 1.82 5.85
N LEU A 382 11.87 0.68 5.50
CA LEU A 382 11.17 -0.42 4.82
C LEU A 382 10.05 -1.01 5.69
N ARG A 383 10.27 -1.17 7.01
CA ARG A 383 9.22 -1.55 7.97
C ARG A 383 8.09 -0.51 8.02
N LYS A 384 8.39 0.79 8.06
CA LYS A 384 7.38 1.88 8.04
C LYS A 384 6.48 1.80 6.79
N ILE A 385 7.05 1.46 5.63
CA ILE A 385 6.29 1.33 4.38
C ILE A 385 5.44 0.06 4.35
N LEU A 386 6.01 -1.09 4.71
CA LEU A 386 5.34 -2.40 4.59
C LEU A 386 4.34 -2.69 5.72
N THR A 387 4.45 -2.00 6.86
CA THR A 387 3.48 -2.12 7.97
C THR A 387 2.22 -1.30 7.65
N PRO A 388 1.03 -1.91 7.56
CA PRO A 388 -0.20 -1.17 7.28
C PRO A 388 -0.58 -0.26 8.45
N THR A 389 -1.02 0.98 8.15
CA THR A 389 -1.52 1.94 9.15
C THR A 389 -2.94 1.61 9.67
N SER A 390 -3.59 0.59 9.11
CA SER A 390 -4.89 0.08 9.52
C SER A 390 -4.83 -1.43 9.76
N ALA A 391 -5.56 -1.94 10.75
CA ALA A 391 -5.59 -3.36 11.06
C ALA A 391 -6.34 -4.15 9.97
N LEU A 392 -5.61 -4.92 9.17
CA LEU A 392 -6.13 -5.71 8.03
C LEU A 392 -6.74 -7.06 8.46
N ASP A 393 -7.58 -7.05 9.49
CA ASP A 393 -8.29 -8.25 9.94
C ASP A 393 -9.57 -8.46 9.10
N LEU A 394 -9.39 -9.12 7.95
CA LEU A 394 -10.46 -9.43 7.01
C LEU A 394 -11.61 -10.23 7.66
N LEU A 395 -11.32 -11.12 8.63
CA LEU A 395 -12.34 -11.95 9.24
C LEU A 395 -13.17 -11.16 10.26
N ARG A 396 -12.53 -10.28 11.03
CA ARG A 396 -13.22 -9.33 11.90
C ARG A 396 -14.06 -8.32 11.11
N GLU A 397 -13.61 -7.87 9.93
CA GLU A 397 -14.41 -7.01 9.06
C GLU A 397 -15.67 -7.71 8.54
N ILE A 398 -15.56 -8.98 8.12
CA ILE A 398 -16.73 -9.79 7.72
C ILE A 398 -17.67 -10.01 8.91
N GLY A 399 -17.14 -10.38 10.09
CA GLY A 399 -17.93 -10.57 11.30
C GLY A 399 -18.57 -9.29 11.87
N ALA A 400 -18.08 -8.11 11.47
CA ALA A 400 -18.63 -6.81 11.86
C ALA A 400 -19.78 -6.33 10.95
N VAL A 401 -20.13 -7.06 9.87
CA VAL A 401 -21.22 -6.69 8.97
C VAL A 401 -22.57 -6.74 9.68
N GLN A 402 -23.18 -5.58 9.87
CA GLN A 402 -24.52 -5.48 10.44
C GLN A 402 -25.61 -5.57 9.36
N GLY A 403 -26.71 -6.24 9.70
CA GLY A 403 -27.87 -6.45 8.83
C GLY A 403 -27.76 -7.71 7.96
N LYS A 404 -28.75 -7.94 7.10
CA LYS A 404 -28.84 -9.14 6.23
C LYS A 404 -28.13 -8.95 4.88
N ARG A 405 -26.95 -8.34 4.87
CA ARG A 405 -26.13 -8.14 3.66
C ARG A 405 -24.88 -9.02 3.71
N PRO A 406 -24.36 -9.50 2.56
CA PRO A 406 -23.03 -10.08 2.52
C PRO A 406 -21.95 -8.98 2.66
N TYR A 407 -20.75 -9.42 3.01
CA TYR A 407 -19.50 -8.69 2.75
C TYR A 407 -19.06 -8.91 1.29
N VAL A 408 -18.65 -7.86 0.58
CA VAL A 408 -18.41 -7.92 -0.87
C VAL A 408 -16.96 -7.60 -1.20
N ILE A 409 -16.22 -8.60 -1.72
CA ILE A 409 -14.83 -8.47 -2.15
C ILE A 409 -14.77 -8.55 -3.69
N SER A 410 -14.19 -7.55 -4.33
CA SER A 410 -13.89 -7.55 -5.76
C SER A 410 -12.41 -7.75 -6.01
N ILE A 411 -12.07 -8.58 -7.00
CA ILE A 411 -10.68 -8.84 -7.40
C ILE A 411 -10.42 -8.28 -8.80
N VAL A 412 -9.45 -7.38 -8.91
CA VAL A 412 -9.08 -6.65 -10.14
C VAL A 412 -7.58 -6.74 -10.45
N GLY A 413 -7.13 -6.20 -11.58
CA GLY A 413 -5.74 -6.25 -12.03
C GLY A 413 -5.60 -6.65 -13.50
N VAL A 414 -4.36 -6.72 -14.00
CA VAL A 414 -4.07 -6.95 -15.42
C VAL A 414 -4.33 -8.40 -15.87
N ASN A 415 -3.93 -8.74 -17.09
CA ASN A 415 -4.00 -10.10 -17.63
C ASN A 415 -2.84 -10.96 -17.08
N GLY A 416 -3.05 -12.29 -16.96
CA GLY A 416 -1.98 -13.24 -16.60
C GLY A 416 -1.63 -13.35 -15.10
N VAL A 417 -1.92 -12.34 -14.27
CA VAL A 417 -1.55 -12.28 -12.83
C VAL A 417 -2.32 -13.24 -11.90
N GLY A 418 -3.10 -14.19 -12.42
CA GLY A 418 -3.76 -15.23 -11.61
C GLY A 418 -4.93 -14.77 -10.72
N LYS A 419 -5.80 -13.85 -11.20
CA LYS A 419 -6.97 -13.35 -10.44
C LYS A 419 -7.93 -14.46 -9.98
N SER A 420 -8.53 -15.21 -10.90
CA SER A 420 -9.43 -16.33 -10.60
C SER A 420 -8.80 -17.40 -9.68
N THR A 421 -7.49 -17.64 -9.82
CA THR A 421 -6.74 -18.57 -8.95
C THR A 421 -6.66 -18.06 -7.51
N ASN A 422 -6.19 -16.81 -7.29
CA ASN A 422 -6.08 -16.26 -5.94
C ASN A 422 -7.45 -15.94 -5.31
N LEU A 423 -8.48 -15.64 -6.12
CA LEU A 423 -9.87 -15.59 -5.67
C LEU A 423 -10.32 -16.94 -5.10
N SER A 424 -9.95 -18.05 -5.75
CA SER A 424 -10.28 -19.40 -5.30
C SER A 424 -9.50 -19.80 -4.04
N LYS A 425 -8.27 -19.30 -3.85
CA LYS A 425 -7.53 -19.41 -2.58
C LYS A 425 -8.21 -18.65 -1.45
N ILE A 426 -8.67 -17.42 -1.69
CA ILE A 426 -9.41 -16.62 -0.70
C ILE A 426 -10.76 -17.28 -0.38
N ALA A 427 -11.44 -17.87 -1.37
CA ALA A 427 -12.63 -18.69 -1.14
C ALA A 427 -12.34 -19.87 -0.22
N PHE A 428 -11.25 -20.63 -0.47
CA PHE A 428 -10.83 -21.72 0.41
C PHE A 428 -10.54 -21.24 1.84
N PHE A 429 -9.77 -20.17 2.01
CA PHE A 429 -9.48 -19.55 3.31
C PHE A 429 -10.77 -19.16 4.07
N LEU A 430 -11.77 -18.61 3.38
CA LEU A 430 -13.06 -18.26 3.99
C LEU A 430 -13.91 -19.49 4.36
N LEU A 431 -13.91 -20.53 3.51
CA LEU A 431 -14.59 -21.80 3.78
C LEU A 431 -13.98 -22.54 4.98
N GLN A 432 -12.65 -22.51 5.12
CA GLN A 432 -11.96 -23.04 6.30
C GLN A 432 -12.36 -22.31 7.60
N ASN A 433 -12.72 -21.01 7.49
CA ASN A 433 -13.30 -20.21 8.56
C ASN A 433 -14.84 -20.25 8.60
N GLN A 434 -15.44 -21.32 8.07
CA GLN A 434 -16.87 -21.65 8.10
C GLN A 434 -17.84 -20.69 7.38
N TYR A 435 -17.35 -19.69 6.64
CA TYR A 435 -18.21 -18.74 5.93
C TYR A 435 -18.89 -19.36 4.69
N ARG A 436 -20.09 -18.85 4.36
CA ARG A 436 -20.79 -19.15 3.11
C ARG A 436 -20.39 -18.15 2.03
N VAL A 437 -19.73 -18.64 0.97
CA VAL A 437 -19.11 -17.83 -0.08
C VAL A 437 -19.85 -17.98 -1.42
N LEU A 438 -20.31 -16.87 -1.99
CA LEU A 438 -20.78 -16.82 -3.37
C LEU A 438 -19.67 -16.28 -4.28
N ILE A 439 -19.21 -17.07 -5.23
CA ILE A 439 -18.30 -16.62 -6.28
C ILE A 439 -19.12 -16.06 -7.45
N ALA A 440 -18.84 -14.84 -7.89
CA ALA A 440 -19.50 -14.18 -9.00
C ALA A 440 -18.57 -14.07 -10.22
N ALA A 441 -18.98 -14.65 -11.35
CA ALA A 441 -18.20 -14.68 -12.59
C ALA A 441 -18.37 -13.38 -13.40
N GLY A 442 -17.59 -12.34 -13.06
CA GLY A 442 -17.54 -11.07 -13.78
C GLY A 442 -16.54 -11.01 -14.94
N ASP A 443 -15.74 -12.05 -15.18
CA ASP A 443 -14.95 -12.19 -16.42
C ASP A 443 -15.81 -12.77 -17.56
N THR A 444 -16.61 -11.90 -18.16
CA THR A 444 -17.50 -12.24 -19.29
C THR A 444 -16.87 -12.05 -20.67
N PHE A 445 -15.56 -11.78 -20.72
CA PHE A 445 -14.84 -11.43 -21.95
C PHE A 445 -13.83 -12.51 -22.37
N ARG A 446 -13.08 -13.09 -21.42
CA ARG A 446 -12.09 -14.15 -21.72
C ARG A 446 -12.78 -15.50 -21.88
N SER A 447 -12.63 -16.12 -23.05
CA SER A 447 -13.12 -17.48 -23.30
C SER A 447 -12.57 -18.48 -22.26
N GLY A 448 -13.45 -19.34 -21.73
CA GLY A 448 -13.12 -20.33 -20.70
C GLY A 448 -13.00 -19.77 -19.26
N ALA A 449 -13.17 -18.47 -19.04
CA ALA A 449 -13.07 -17.89 -17.69
C ALA A 449 -14.20 -18.37 -16.74
N VAL A 450 -15.43 -18.49 -17.25
CA VAL A 450 -16.56 -19.00 -16.47
C VAL A 450 -16.37 -20.49 -16.18
N GLU A 451 -15.90 -21.27 -17.16
CA GLU A 451 -15.55 -22.68 -17.00
C GLU A 451 -14.42 -22.87 -15.96
N GLN A 452 -13.40 -22.00 -15.95
CA GLN A 452 -12.33 -22.02 -14.94
C GLN A 452 -12.90 -21.85 -13.52
N LEU A 453 -13.77 -20.86 -13.31
CA LEU A 453 -14.42 -20.65 -12.01
C LEU A 453 -15.37 -21.80 -11.65
N ARG A 454 -16.04 -22.40 -12.63
CA ARG A 454 -16.94 -23.57 -12.41
C ARG A 454 -16.18 -24.81 -11.96
N VAL A 455 -14.97 -25.05 -12.48
CA VAL A 455 -14.06 -26.08 -11.98
C VAL A 455 -13.58 -25.76 -10.56
N HIS A 456 -13.16 -24.52 -10.29
CA HIS A 456 -12.75 -24.12 -8.95
C HIS A 456 -13.86 -24.29 -7.92
N VAL A 457 -15.07 -23.79 -8.20
CA VAL A 457 -16.25 -23.93 -7.33
C VAL A 457 -16.60 -25.40 -7.09
N ARG A 458 -16.64 -26.25 -8.13
CA ARG A 458 -16.89 -27.69 -7.96
C ARG A 458 -15.88 -28.35 -7.00
N ASN A 459 -14.60 -28.06 -7.18
CA ASN A 459 -13.55 -28.63 -6.35
C ASN A 459 -13.64 -28.12 -4.89
N LEU A 460 -13.95 -26.83 -4.69
CA LEU A 460 -14.18 -26.25 -3.37
C LEU A 460 -15.45 -26.79 -2.71
N GLU A 461 -16.52 -27.03 -3.47
CA GLU A 461 -17.78 -27.62 -2.99
C GLU A 461 -17.57 -29.07 -2.54
N GLU A 462 -16.73 -29.84 -3.25
CA GLU A 462 -16.38 -31.20 -2.87
C GLU A 462 -15.53 -31.24 -1.58
N LEU A 463 -14.56 -30.32 -1.43
CA LEU A 463 -13.79 -30.16 -0.18
C LEU A 463 -14.70 -29.73 0.98
N THR A 464 -15.56 -28.72 0.77
CA THR A 464 -16.59 -28.24 1.71
C THR A 464 -17.44 -29.41 2.23
N LYS A 465 -17.93 -30.28 1.34
CA LYS A 465 -18.76 -31.45 1.69
C LYS A 465 -17.99 -32.53 2.46
N ARG A 466 -16.69 -32.70 2.22
CA ARG A 466 -15.83 -33.66 2.93
C ARG A 466 -15.47 -33.16 4.34
N GLU A 467 -15.25 -31.85 4.49
CA GLU A 467 -14.81 -31.24 5.76
C GLU A 467 -15.96 -30.74 6.65
N GLY A 468 -17.16 -30.54 6.09
CA GLY A 468 -18.32 -30.02 6.82
C GLY A 468 -18.27 -28.53 7.15
N LYS A 469 -17.37 -27.76 6.51
CA LYS A 469 -17.12 -26.34 6.82
C LYS A 469 -17.69 -25.40 5.75
N GLY A 470 -18.55 -24.47 6.15
CA GLY A 470 -19.04 -23.38 5.30
C GLY A 470 -19.92 -23.85 4.13
N GLY A 471 -19.87 -23.12 3.01
CA GLY A 471 -20.61 -23.48 1.80
C GLY A 471 -20.27 -22.58 0.62
N VAL A 472 -20.09 -23.14 -0.58
CA VAL A 472 -19.72 -22.37 -1.80
C VAL A 472 -20.75 -22.53 -2.91
N ALA A 473 -20.95 -21.48 -3.70
CA ALA A 473 -21.74 -21.51 -4.93
C ALA A 473 -21.18 -20.57 -6.01
N LEU A 474 -21.56 -20.80 -7.27
CA LEU A 474 -21.24 -19.94 -8.42
C LEU A 474 -22.46 -19.12 -8.85
N TYR A 475 -22.24 -17.85 -9.18
CA TYR A 475 -23.19 -16.98 -9.85
C TYR A 475 -22.64 -16.55 -11.21
N GLU A 476 -23.29 -16.99 -12.29
CA GLU A 476 -22.90 -16.71 -13.67
C GLU A 476 -24.11 -16.31 -14.54
N LYS A 477 -23.88 -15.51 -15.60
CA LYS A 477 -24.89 -15.19 -16.63
C LYS A 477 -24.37 -15.41 -18.06
N GLY A 478 -23.33 -16.23 -18.20
CA GLY A 478 -22.62 -16.47 -19.46
C GLY A 478 -21.83 -15.27 -19.97
N TYR A 479 -21.30 -15.43 -21.18
CA TYR A 479 -20.41 -14.46 -21.83
C TYR A 479 -21.13 -13.23 -22.42
N GLY A 480 -20.39 -12.14 -22.64
CA GLY A 480 -20.90 -10.94 -23.31
C GLY A 480 -21.89 -10.09 -22.50
N LYS A 481 -21.96 -10.28 -21.17
CA LYS A 481 -22.80 -9.48 -20.25
C LYS A 481 -21.96 -8.43 -19.51
N ASP A 482 -22.59 -7.35 -19.07
CA ASP A 482 -21.95 -6.32 -18.25
C ASP A 482 -21.59 -6.86 -16.85
N ALA A 483 -20.30 -6.89 -16.53
CA ALA A 483 -19.77 -7.34 -15.26
C ALA A 483 -20.30 -6.54 -14.06
N ALA A 484 -20.59 -5.25 -14.21
CA ALA A 484 -21.15 -4.41 -13.15
C ALA A 484 -22.60 -4.81 -12.81
N VAL A 485 -23.36 -5.28 -13.82
CA VAL A 485 -24.72 -5.80 -13.63
C VAL A 485 -24.68 -7.19 -12.99
N ILE A 486 -23.80 -8.09 -13.45
CA ILE A 486 -23.61 -9.41 -12.82
C ILE A 486 -23.24 -9.25 -11.34
N ALA A 487 -22.28 -8.37 -11.01
CA ALA A 487 -21.84 -8.15 -9.64
C ALA A 487 -22.98 -7.62 -8.75
N LYS A 488 -23.73 -6.60 -9.20
CA LYS A 488 -24.90 -6.08 -8.50
C LYS A 488 -25.95 -7.17 -8.24
N ASP A 489 -26.27 -7.96 -9.26
CA ASP A 489 -27.30 -9.00 -9.17
C ASP A 489 -26.82 -10.18 -8.28
N ALA A 490 -25.51 -10.48 -8.28
CA ALA A 490 -24.90 -11.49 -7.40
C ALA A 490 -24.99 -11.08 -5.93
N VAL A 491 -24.72 -9.80 -5.61
CA VAL A 491 -24.86 -9.26 -4.24
C VAL A 491 -26.32 -9.31 -3.77
N ALA A 492 -27.28 -9.00 -4.64
CA ALA A 492 -28.71 -9.15 -4.33
C ALA A 492 -29.11 -10.62 -4.10
N TYR A 493 -28.64 -11.54 -4.95
CA TYR A 493 -28.86 -12.98 -4.80
C TYR A 493 -28.23 -13.54 -3.52
N ALA A 494 -27.02 -13.09 -3.17
CA ALA A 494 -26.31 -13.46 -1.95
C ALA A 494 -27.10 -13.08 -0.69
N ALA A 495 -27.59 -11.84 -0.61
CA ALA A 495 -28.41 -11.36 0.50
C ALA A 495 -29.71 -12.17 0.66
N GLN A 496 -30.38 -12.49 -0.45
CA GLN A 496 -31.60 -13.33 -0.45
C GLN A 496 -31.33 -14.76 0.04
N ASN A 497 -30.20 -15.35 -0.38
CA ASN A 497 -29.83 -16.74 -0.06
C ASN A 497 -28.94 -16.87 1.20
N LYS A 498 -28.76 -15.79 1.96
CA LYS A 498 -27.98 -15.71 3.21
C LYS A 498 -26.51 -16.14 3.06
N PHE A 499 -25.85 -15.79 1.97
CA PHE A 499 -24.39 -15.92 1.87
C PHE A 499 -23.73 -14.80 2.67
N ASP A 500 -22.62 -15.12 3.34
CA ASP A 500 -21.91 -14.20 4.22
C ASP A 500 -20.91 -13.35 3.43
N VAL A 501 -20.29 -13.92 2.39
CA VAL A 501 -19.31 -13.25 1.54
C VAL A 501 -19.63 -13.43 0.05
N VAL A 502 -19.45 -12.38 -0.74
CA VAL A 502 -19.43 -12.41 -2.21
C VAL A 502 -18.01 -12.12 -2.70
N LEU A 503 -17.46 -13.00 -3.53
CA LEU A 503 -16.17 -12.82 -4.22
C LEU A 503 -16.40 -12.60 -5.71
N ILE A 504 -16.08 -11.41 -6.22
CA ILE A 504 -16.29 -11.05 -7.63
C ILE A 504 -14.96 -11.16 -8.37
N ASP A 505 -14.86 -12.13 -9.29
CA ASP A 505 -13.76 -12.17 -10.26
C ASP A 505 -14.06 -11.20 -11.41
N THR A 506 -13.04 -10.54 -11.96
CA THR A 506 -13.22 -9.58 -13.05
C THR A 506 -12.29 -9.87 -14.22
N ALA A 507 -12.73 -9.53 -15.43
CA ALA A 507 -11.89 -9.58 -16.62
C ALA A 507 -10.58 -8.79 -16.41
N GLY A 508 -9.46 -9.36 -16.86
CA GLY A 508 -8.19 -8.64 -16.86
C GLY A 508 -8.20 -7.48 -17.85
N ARG A 509 -7.62 -6.35 -17.44
CA ARG A 509 -7.64 -5.09 -18.21
C ARG A 509 -6.23 -4.60 -18.45
N ARG A 510 -6.00 -3.93 -19.58
CA ARG A 510 -4.74 -3.21 -19.81
C ARG A 510 -4.83 -1.89 -19.05
N HIS A 511 -3.87 -1.61 -18.17
CA HIS A 511 -3.83 -0.41 -17.34
C HIS A 511 -3.70 0.89 -18.14
N ASN A 512 -3.26 0.81 -19.40
CA ASN A 512 -3.16 1.93 -20.34
C ASN A 512 -4.38 2.07 -21.28
N ASP A 513 -5.38 1.18 -21.22
CA ASP A 513 -6.59 1.28 -22.04
C ASP A 513 -7.69 2.03 -21.28
N GLN A 514 -7.82 3.33 -21.53
CA GLN A 514 -8.81 4.19 -20.87
C GLN A 514 -10.25 3.70 -21.04
N ARG A 515 -10.60 3.00 -22.15
CA ARG A 515 -11.95 2.47 -22.35
C ARG A 515 -12.20 1.31 -21.39
N LEU A 516 -11.27 0.36 -21.29
CA LEU A 516 -11.36 -0.74 -20.34
C LEU A 516 -11.34 -0.23 -18.88
N MET A 517 -10.51 0.76 -18.56
CA MET A 517 -10.39 1.29 -17.21
C MET A 517 -11.62 2.11 -16.78
N SER A 518 -12.20 2.96 -17.64
CA SER A 518 -13.38 3.79 -17.31
C SER A 518 -14.61 2.99 -16.83
N SER A 519 -14.75 1.73 -17.23
CA SER A 519 -15.83 0.86 -16.75
C SER A 519 -15.67 0.37 -15.30
N LEU A 520 -14.51 0.57 -14.66
CA LEU A 520 -14.25 0.22 -13.26
C LEU A 520 -14.98 1.15 -12.28
N GLU A 521 -15.05 2.45 -12.57
CA GLU A 521 -15.86 3.40 -11.78
C GLU A 521 -17.34 2.97 -11.75
N LYS A 522 -17.94 2.71 -12.92
CA LYS A 522 -19.33 2.20 -13.02
C LYS A 522 -19.51 0.89 -12.23
N PHE A 523 -18.52 -0.01 -12.29
CA PHE A 523 -18.52 -1.25 -11.53
C PHE A 523 -18.50 -0.97 -10.01
N GLY A 524 -17.62 -0.11 -9.52
CA GLY A 524 -17.54 0.26 -8.10
C GLY A 524 -18.84 0.88 -7.59
N GLN A 525 -19.45 1.79 -8.36
CA GLN A 525 -20.71 2.44 -8.01
C GLN A 525 -21.91 1.48 -7.97
N LEU A 526 -21.96 0.47 -8.85
CA LEU A 526 -23.08 -0.48 -8.93
C LEU A 526 -22.93 -1.71 -8.04
N ALA A 527 -21.72 -2.27 -7.92
CA ALA A 527 -21.45 -3.45 -7.10
C ALA A 527 -21.21 -3.11 -5.61
N LYS A 528 -20.76 -1.89 -5.32
CA LYS A 528 -20.45 -1.36 -3.98
C LYS A 528 -19.62 -2.33 -3.10
N PRO A 529 -18.45 -2.78 -3.58
CA PRO A 529 -17.60 -3.71 -2.82
C PRO A 529 -17.04 -3.06 -1.54
N ASP A 530 -17.14 -3.80 -0.43
CA ASP A 530 -16.49 -3.49 0.86
C ASP A 530 -14.96 -3.50 0.71
N LYS A 531 -14.40 -4.45 -0.07
CA LYS A 531 -13.00 -4.42 -0.49
C LYS A 531 -12.79 -4.59 -1.99
N ILE A 532 -11.93 -3.76 -2.56
CA ILE A 532 -11.37 -3.90 -3.90
C ILE A 532 -9.90 -4.28 -3.75
N LEU A 533 -9.58 -5.53 -4.09
CA LEU A 533 -8.23 -6.07 -4.03
C LEU A 533 -7.64 -6.17 -5.43
N MET A 534 -6.51 -5.50 -5.66
CA MET A 534 -5.78 -5.62 -6.92
C MET A 534 -4.75 -6.75 -6.83
N VAL A 535 -4.78 -7.67 -7.80
CA VAL A 535 -3.74 -8.69 -7.95
C VAL A 535 -2.59 -8.12 -8.76
N GLY A 536 -1.42 -8.03 -8.13
CA GLY A 536 -0.14 -7.80 -8.77
C GLY A 536 0.64 -9.12 -8.94
N GLU A 537 1.73 -9.07 -9.68
CA GLU A 537 2.63 -10.20 -9.91
C GLU A 537 4.05 -9.81 -9.51
N ALA A 538 4.68 -10.63 -8.65
CA ALA A 538 5.95 -10.29 -8.00
C ALA A 538 7.09 -10.01 -9.00
N LEU A 539 7.10 -10.68 -10.15
CA LEU A 539 8.08 -10.49 -11.23
C LEU A 539 8.04 -9.08 -11.84
N VAL A 540 6.91 -8.39 -11.78
CA VAL A 540 6.71 -7.13 -12.50
C VAL A 540 7.20 -5.95 -11.65
N GLY A 541 8.45 -5.53 -11.85
CA GLY A 541 9.06 -4.44 -11.07
C GLY A 541 8.44 -3.06 -11.31
N SER A 542 9.01 -2.26 -12.23
CA SER A 542 8.61 -0.87 -12.43
C SER A 542 7.20 -0.68 -12.98
N ASP A 543 6.72 -1.59 -13.85
CA ASP A 543 5.37 -1.46 -14.42
C ASP A 543 4.25 -1.71 -13.38
N ALA A 544 4.48 -2.50 -12.33
CA ALA A 544 3.48 -2.71 -11.27
C ALA A 544 3.14 -1.41 -10.51
N VAL A 545 4.10 -0.47 -10.40
CA VAL A 545 3.84 0.88 -9.88
C VAL A 545 2.83 1.63 -10.76
N GLN A 546 3.01 1.59 -12.08
CA GLN A 546 2.09 2.26 -13.00
C GLN A 546 0.74 1.54 -13.10
N GLN A 547 0.73 0.21 -13.05
CA GLN A 547 -0.50 -0.57 -12.96
C GLN A 547 -1.29 -0.18 -11.69
N ALA A 548 -0.65 -0.19 -10.52
CA ALA A 548 -1.29 0.13 -9.25
C ALA A 548 -1.90 1.54 -9.24
N ARG A 549 -1.15 2.56 -9.71
CA ARG A 549 -1.64 3.94 -9.86
C ARG A 549 -2.82 4.05 -10.81
N ASN A 550 -2.76 3.38 -11.97
CA ASN A 550 -3.83 3.46 -12.97
C ASN A 550 -5.09 2.71 -12.53
N PHE A 551 -4.97 1.58 -11.81
CA PHE A 551 -6.13 0.87 -11.26
C PHE A 551 -6.80 1.64 -10.11
N ASP A 552 -6.03 2.28 -9.23
CA ASP A 552 -6.55 3.11 -8.16
C ASP A 552 -7.31 4.34 -8.69
N ALA A 553 -6.71 5.07 -9.63
CA ALA A 553 -7.34 6.23 -10.26
C ALA A 553 -8.62 5.89 -11.05
N ALA A 554 -8.74 4.66 -11.58
CA ALA A 554 -9.86 4.25 -12.43
C ALA A 554 -11.18 3.98 -11.69
N PHE A 555 -11.20 4.04 -10.36
CA PHE A 555 -12.42 3.99 -9.55
C PHE A 555 -13.02 5.37 -9.23
N GLY A 556 -12.34 6.45 -9.64
CA GLY A 556 -12.79 7.83 -9.42
C GLY A 556 -12.49 8.35 -8.00
N PRO A 557 -12.72 9.65 -7.74
CA PRO A 557 -12.29 10.30 -6.49
C PRO A 557 -13.02 9.79 -5.23
N GLY A 558 -14.12 9.04 -5.39
CA GLY A 558 -14.91 8.50 -4.28
C GLY A 558 -14.55 7.08 -3.83
N ARG A 559 -13.64 6.38 -4.52
CA ARG A 559 -13.25 5.00 -4.17
C ARG A 559 -11.82 4.70 -4.60
N ARG A 560 -11.02 4.17 -3.67
CA ARG A 560 -9.65 3.66 -3.91
C ARG A 560 -9.61 2.13 -3.84
N LEU A 561 -8.47 1.53 -4.19
CA LEU A 561 -8.17 0.15 -3.83
C LEU A 561 -7.94 0.05 -2.31
N ASP A 562 -8.38 -1.06 -1.68
CA ASP A 562 -8.17 -1.28 -0.24
C ASP A 562 -6.95 -2.15 0.06
N GLY A 563 -6.40 -2.79 -0.98
CA GLY A 563 -5.29 -3.71 -0.78
C GLY A 563 -4.78 -4.39 -2.04
N PHE A 564 -3.59 -4.96 -1.91
CA PHE A 564 -2.95 -5.81 -2.91
C PHE A 564 -2.94 -7.28 -2.51
N ILE A 565 -3.04 -8.14 -3.52
CA ILE A 565 -2.65 -9.55 -3.46
C ILE A 565 -1.45 -9.70 -4.41
N VAL A 566 -0.29 -10.12 -3.93
CA VAL A 566 0.89 -10.27 -4.80
C VAL A 566 1.11 -11.75 -5.10
N SER A 567 0.95 -12.11 -6.37
CA SER A 567 1.03 -13.48 -6.88
C SER A 567 2.41 -13.85 -7.42
N LYS A 568 2.67 -15.15 -7.57
CA LYS A 568 3.93 -15.72 -8.07
C LYS A 568 5.15 -15.33 -7.22
N VAL A 569 4.96 -15.21 -5.90
CA VAL A 569 6.06 -14.88 -4.96
C VAL A 569 7.03 -16.06 -4.87
N ASP A 570 6.54 -17.28 -5.12
CA ASP A 570 7.30 -18.50 -5.36
C ASP A 570 8.32 -18.39 -6.52
N THR A 571 8.11 -17.52 -7.51
CA THR A 571 8.96 -17.44 -8.71
C THR A 571 10.04 -16.35 -8.66
N VAL A 572 10.12 -15.55 -7.59
CA VAL A 572 11.07 -14.41 -7.52
C VAL A 572 12.26 -14.62 -6.57
N GLY A 573 12.25 -15.64 -5.72
CA GLY A 573 13.30 -15.85 -4.72
C GLY A 573 13.43 -14.65 -3.78
N ASP A 574 14.59 -14.00 -3.77
CA ASP A 574 14.88 -12.81 -2.96
C ASP A 574 14.49 -11.48 -3.64
N LEU A 575 14.02 -11.49 -4.89
CA LEU A 575 13.68 -10.30 -5.69
C LEU A 575 12.31 -9.70 -5.35
N VAL A 576 12.05 -9.52 -4.06
CA VAL A 576 10.74 -9.16 -3.48
C VAL A 576 10.43 -7.65 -3.51
N GLY A 577 11.28 -6.83 -4.12
CA GLY A 577 11.20 -5.35 -4.12
C GLY A 577 9.94 -4.74 -4.76
N THR A 578 9.23 -5.51 -5.59
CA THR A 578 7.92 -5.16 -6.14
C THR A 578 6.90 -4.83 -5.03
N LEU A 579 6.94 -5.54 -3.89
CA LEU A 579 6.08 -5.29 -2.73
C LEU A 579 6.23 -3.86 -2.20
N VAL A 580 7.47 -3.48 -1.88
CA VAL A 580 7.81 -2.13 -1.40
C VAL A 580 7.43 -1.08 -2.43
N SER A 581 7.71 -1.35 -3.71
CA SER A 581 7.45 -0.43 -4.82
C SER A 581 5.97 -0.10 -4.96
N MET A 582 5.09 -1.09 -4.91
CA MET A 582 3.63 -0.91 -5.00
C MET A 582 3.07 -0.14 -3.79
N VAL A 583 3.46 -0.52 -2.57
CA VAL A 583 2.96 0.12 -1.34
C VAL A 583 3.46 1.56 -1.24
N HIS A 584 4.76 1.80 -1.41
CA HIS A 584 5.36 3.14 -1.40
C HIS A 584 4.74 4.08 -2.45
N ALA A 585 4.43 3.57 -3.64
CA ALA A 585 3.93 4.41 -4.74
C ALA A 585 2.43 4.77 -4.64
N THR A 586 1.69 4.19 -3.67
CA THR A 586 0.21 4.30 -3.59
C THR A 586 -0.36 4.46 -2.17
N GLY A 587 0.38 4.08 -1.12
CA GLY A 587 -0.10 3.99 0.26
C GLY A 587 -1.05 2.80 0.53
N ILE A 588 -1.25 1.91 -0.44
CA ILE A 588 -2.18 0.77 -0.35
C ILE A 588 -1.40 -0.47 0.11
N PRO A 589 -1.84 -1.21 1.14
CA PRO A 589 -1.06 -2.30 1.73
C PRO A 589 -1.23 -3.64 0.99
N VAL A 590 -0.33 -4.59 1.25
CA VAL A 590 -0.46 -5.98 0.75
C VAL A 590 -1.11 -6.84 1.84
N LEU A 591 -2.22 -7.51 1.51
CA LEU A 591 -2.95 -8.39 2.45
C LEU A 591 -2.46 -9.83 2.34
N PHE A 592 -2.30 -10.31 1.10
CA PHE A 592 -1.97 -11.70 0.83
C PHE A 592 -0.87 -11.85 -0.22
N LEU A 593 -0.07 -12.88 -0.04
CA LEU A 593 0.92 -13.38 -1.00
C LEU A 593 0.44 -14.72 -1.56
N GLY A 594 0.49 -14.87 -2.88
CA GLY A 594 0.26 -16.13 -3.58
C GLY A 594 1.59 -16.81 -3.87
N THR A 595 1.86 -17.93 -3.19
CA THR A 595 3.15 -18.65 -3.17
C THR A 595 3.04 -20.04 -3.83
N GLY A 596 2.46 -20.10 -5.03
CA GLY A 596 2.14 -21.34 -5.74
C GLY A 596 0.74 -21.34 -6.37
N GLN A 597 0.23 -22.53 -6.69
CA GLN A 597 -1.01 -22.74 -7.47
C GLN A 597 -2.15 -23.45 -6.70
N HIS A 598 -1.86 -24.16 -5.62
CA HIS A 598 -2.84 -24.87 -4.80
C HIS A 598 -3.63 -23.91 -3.89
N TYR A 599 -4.76 -24.38 -3.34
CA TYR A 599 -5.61 -23.54 -2.48
C TYR A 599 -4.97 -23.12 -1.16
N GLY A 600 -4.03 -23.92 -0.63
CA GLY A 600 -3.23 -23.59 0.55
C GLY A 600 -2.06 -22.64 0.28
N ASP A 601 -1.77 -22.29 -0.98
CA ASP A 601 -0.62 -21.47 -1.37
C ASP A 601 -0.93 -19.96 -1.24
N LEU A 602 -1.56 -19.59 -0.12
CA LEU A 602 -1.91 -18.24 0.27
C LEU A 602 -1.26 -17.95 1.63
N ARG A 603 -0.58 -16.82 1.76
CA ARG A 603 0.20 -16.43 2.94
C ARG A 603 -0.10 -14.97 3.30
N THR A 604 0.00 -14.59 4.57
CA THR A 604 -0.03 -13.19 5.01
C THR A 604 1.35 -12.54 4.83
N LEU A 605 1.42 -11.20 4.78
CA LEU A 605 2.71 -10.49 4.68
C LEU A 605 3.43 -10.47 6.03
N LYS A 606 4.55 -11.20 6.16
CA LYS A 606 5.53 -10.93 7.23
C LYS A 606 6.49 -9.83 6.82
N VAL A 607 6.28 -8.63 7.37
CA VAL A 607 7.14 -7.46 7.17
C VAL A 607 8.60 -7.77 7.48
N GLU A 608 8.88 -8.37 8.64
CA GLU A 608 10.25 -8.74 9.08
C GLU A 608 10.97 -9.64 8.07
N SER A 609 10.29 -10.67 7.55
CA SER A 609 10.83 -11.64 6.60
C SER A 609 11.19 -10.98 5.26
N VAL A 610 10.29 -10.12 4.75
CA VAL A 610 10.53 -9.36 3.50
C VAL A 610 11.62 -8.31 3.66
N VAL A 611 11.67 -7.58 4.79
CA VAL A 611 12.74 -6.60 5.08
C VAL A 611 14.10 -7.30 5.22
N GLY A 612 14.13 -8.48 5.84
CA GLY A 612 15.33 -9.32 5.90
C GLY A 612 15.85 -9.72 4.52
N LEU A 613 14.97 -10.20 3.63
CA LEU A 613 15.32 -10.60 2.25
C LEU A 613 15.82 -9.43 1.39
N LEU A 614 15.31 -8.21 1.62
CA LEU A 614 15.72 -6.99 0.91
C LEU A 614 17.07 -6.42 1.37
N MET A 615 17.57 -6.84 2.54
CA MET A 615 18.79 -6.34 3.16
C MET A 615 19.85 -7.45 3.35
N GLN A 616 19.73 -8.53 2.56
CA GLN A 616 20.72 -9.62 2.40
C GLN A 616 21.46 -9.46 1.08
#